data_AF-A0A537QJR2-F1
#
_entry.id   AF-A0A537QJR2-F1
#
_cell.length_a   1.000
_cell.length_b   1.000
_cell.length_c   1.000
_cell.angle_alpha   90.00
_cell.angle_beta   90.00
_cell.angle_gamma   90.00
#
_symmetry.space_group_name_H-M   'P 1'
#
loop_
_entity.id
_entity.type
_entity.pdbx_description
1 polymer ?
#
loop_
_entity_poly.entity_id
_entity_poly.type
_entity_poly.pdbx_seq_one_letter_code
_entity_poly.pdbx_strand_id
1 'polypeptide(L)'
;MTERVADASSPIGLIAAGGVMPFAVADSLIARGVNPVLFALKGSCDPLAVQRFRHHWISLGQVGRAVRLFRAENCRDLVFIGTLVRPALSEIRLDWGTLRVIGRLWAAFRGGDDHLLSGIGRILEQDGFRMVGIKDVAPDLLMPGGCLTLKAPDENAAADIARGHDVLRALSPFDIGQAAVVIDSHVVGVEDIEGTDG
;
A
#
# COMPACT_ATOMS: atom_id res chain seq x y z
N MET A 1 -4.90 12.25 18.63
CA MET A 1 -4.92 11.17 19.64
C MET A 1 -4.98 9.87 18.87
N THR A 2 -3.80 9.37 18.44
CA THR A 2 -3.65 8.15 17.66
C THR A 2 -3.85 6.97 18.59
N GLU A 3 -4.97 6.26 18.45
CA GLU A 3 -5.13 4.96 19.06
C GLU A 3 -3.97 4.08 18.57
N ARG A 4 -3.04 3.76 19.49
CA ARG A 4 -2.09 2.66 19.29
C ARG A 4 -2.87 1.46 18.80
N VAL A 5 -2.25 0.62 17.97
CA VAL A 5 -2.76 -0.71 17.62
C VAL A 5 -3.06 -1.46 18.92
N ALA A 6 -4.28 -1.27 19.40
CA ALA A 6 -4.80 -1.76 20.66
C ALA A 6 -5.51 -3.05 20.32
N ASP A 7 -4.72 -4.10 20.16
CA ASP A 7 -4.74 -5.25 21.07
C ASP A 7 -3.65 -6.22 20.59
N ALA A 8 -2.63 -6.47 21.40
CA ALA A 8 -1.51 -7.36 21.05
C ALA A 8 -1.93 -8.83 20.83
N SER A 9 -3.23 -9.14 20.99
CA SER A 9 -3.79 -10.49 20.89
C SER A 9 -4.12 -10.93 19.46
N SER A 10 -4.41 -10.01 18.54
CA SER A 10 -4.91 -10.35 17.20
C SER A 10 -3.84 -10.15 16.12
N PRO A 11 -3.61 -11.12 15.23
CA PRO A 11 -2.64 -10.98 14.14
C PRO A 11 -3.00 -9.83 13.20
N ILE A 12 -1.97 -9.19 12.61
CA ILE A 12 -2.16 -8.18 11.56
C ILE A 12 -2.10 -8.87 10.19
N GLY A 13 -3.12 -8.64 9.37
CA GLY A 13 -3.18 -9.15 8.01
C GLY A 13 -2.47 -8.24 7.01
N LEU A 14 -1.42 -8.72 6.38
CA LEU A 14 -0.70 -8.03 5.31
C LEU A 14 -1.22 -8.50 3.96
N ILE A 15 -2.03 -7.70 3.29
CA ILE A 15 -2.43 -7.95 1.89
C ILE A 15 -1.23 -7.58 1.02
N ALA A 16 -0.46 -8.60 0.65
CA ALA A 16 0.89 -8.47 0.10
C ALA A 16 0.89 -8.57 -1.42
N ALA A 17 1.27 -7.47 -2.08
CA ALA A 17 1.51 -7.41 -3.52
C ALA A 17 3.01 -7.57 -3.83
N GLY A 18 3.51 -6.93 -4.90
CA GLY A 18 4.91 -7.03 -5.32
C GLY A 18 5.87 -6.15 -4.51
N GLY A 19 7.16 -6.32 -4.79
CA GLY A 19 8.24 -5.55 -4.18
C GLY A 19 8.69 -6.08 -2.81
N VAL A 20 9.60 -5.35 -2.18
CA VAL A 20 10.26 -5.76 -0.92
C VAL A 20 9.47 -5.37 0.34
N MET A 21 8.58 -4.38 0.22
CA MET A 21 7.85 -3.78 1.34
C MET A 21 7.01 -4.78 2.17
N PRO A 22 6.29 -5.76 1.58
CA PRO A 22 5.51 -6.70 2.37
C PRO A 22 6.35 -7.47 3.38
N PHE A 23 7.58 -7.83 3.00
CA PHE A 23 8.49 -8.59 3.84
C PHE A 23 9.19 -7.72 4.87
N ALA A 24 9.58 -6.49 4.51
CA ALA A 24 10.13 -5.53 5.45
C ALA A 24 9.13 -5.18 6.57
N VAL A 25 7.85 -4.97 6.23
CA VAL A 25 6.79 -4.72 7.21
C VAL A 25 6.55 -5.94 8.09
N ALA A 26 6.57 -7.15 7.52
CA ALA A 26 6.43 -8.38 8.30
C ALA A 26 7.59 -8.57 9.29
N ASP A 27 8.84 -8.38 8.85
CA ASP A 27 10.03 -8.46 9.70
C ASP A 27 9.97 -7.40 10.83
N SER A 28 9.55 -6.16 10.53
CA SER A 28 9.37 -5.09 11.52
C SER A 28 8.28 -5.41 12.56
N LEU A 29 7.18 -6.05 12.16
CA LEU A 29 6.12 -6.48 13.08
C LEU A 29 6.62 -7.60 14.02
N ILE A 30 7.32 -8.60 13.45
CA ILE A 30 7.91 -9.71 14.21
C ILE A 30 8.92 -9.18 15.23
N ALA A 31 9.78 -8.24 14.84
CA ALA A 31 10.76 -7.62 15.75
C ALA A 31 10.11 -6.90 16.95
N ARG A 32 8.85 -6.46 16.81
CA ARG A 32 8.05 -5.85 17.88
C ARG A 32 7.11 -6.84 18.60
N GLY A 33 7.22 -8.14 18.31
CA GLY A 33 6.42 -9.18 18.93
C GLY A 33 4.97 -9.24 18.44
N VAL A 34 4.67 -8.62 17.30
CA VAL A 34 3.35 -8.71 16.64
C VAL A 34 3.40 -9.79 15.58
N ASN A 35 2.42 -10.67 15.54
CA ASN A 35 2.35 -11.76 14.57
C ASN A 35 1.71 -11.29 13.25
N PRO A 36 2.45 -11.19 12.12
CA PRO A 36 1.87 -10.92 10.82
C PRO A 36 1.32 -12.21 10.18
N VAL A 37 0.26 -12.05 9.37
CA VAL A 37 -0.20 -13.08 8.43
C VAL A 37 -0.25 -12.47 7.03
N LEU A 38 0.49 -13.04 6.09
CA LEU A 38 0.55 -12.51 4.73
C LEU A 38 -0.55 -13.13 3.87
N PHE A 39 -1.40 -12.30 3.30
CA PHE A 39 -2.34 -12.67 2.25
C PHE A 39 -1.73 -12.29 0.90
N ALA A 40 -0.91 -13.19 0.38
CA ALA A 40 -0.08 -12.97 -0.79
C ALA A 40 -0.89 -13.01 -2.09
N LEU A 41 -0.76 -11.96 -2.89
CA LEU A 41 -1.45 -11.84 -4.16
C LEU A 41 -0.76 -12.69 -5.24
N LYS A 42 -1.49 -13.68 -5.76
CA LYS A 42 -1.00 -14.52 -6.85
C LYS A 42 -0.67 -13.68 -8.08
N GLY A 43 0.51 -13.93 -8.65
CA GLY A 43 1.00 -13.22 -9.83
C GLY A 43 1.74 -11.91 -9.51
N SER A 44 1.72 -11.44 -8.26
CA SER A 44 2.42 -10.20 -7.86
C SER A 44 3.42 -10.41 -6.72
N CYS A 45 3.03 -11.17 -5.69
CA CYS A 45 3.89 -11.41 -4.53
C CYS A 45 4.96 -12.46 -4.83
N ASP A 46 6.18 -12.24 -4.34
CA ASP A 46 7.32 -13.16 -4.53
C ASP A 46 7.06 -14.51 -3.81
N PRO A 47 7.01 -15.64 -4.56
CA PRO A 47 6.66 -16.94 -4.02
C PRO A 47 7.77 -17.61 -3.20
N LEU A 48 9.02 -17.16 -3.31
CA LEU A 48 10.14 -17.64 -2.50
C LEU A 48 10.25 -16.85 -1.20
N ALA A 49 10.20 -15.51 -1.29
CA ALA A 49 10.33 -14.65 -0.13
C ALA A 49 9.17 -14.85 0.88
N VAL A 50 7.95 -15.08 0.40
CA VAL A 50 6.77 -15.28 1.25
C VAL A 50 6.83 -16.56 2.10
N GLN A 51 7.60 -17.58 1.70
CA GLN A 51 7.69 -18.86 2.43
C GLN A 51 8.28 -18.72 3.83
N ARG A 52 9.02 -17.65 4.09
CA ARG A 52 9.57 -17.31 5.42
C ARG A 52 8.48 -16.98 6.44
N PHE A 53 7.27 -16.67 5.99
CA PHE A 53 6.20 -16.15 6.82
C PHE A 53 4.96 -17.04 6.76
N ARG A 54 4.12 -16.97 7.80
CA ARG A 54 2.76 -17.51 7.75
C ARG A 54 1.98 -16.78 6.66
N HIS A 55 1.48 -17.51 5.67
CA HIS A 55 0.84 -16.89 4.53
C HIS A 55 -0.30 -17.72 3.92
N HIS A 56 -1.16 -17.03 3.17
CA HIS A 56 -2.22 -17.59 2.35
C HIS A 56 -2.22 -16.94 0.98
N TRP A 57 -2.36 -17.74 -0.07
CA TRP A 57 -2.49 -17.21 -1.42
C TRP A 57 -3.92 -16.76 -1.72
N ILE A 58 -4.05 -15.49 -2.11
CA ILE A 58 -5.29 -14.86 -2.58
C ILE A 58 -5.15 -14.45 -4.06
N SER A 59 -6.28 -14.38 -4.77
CA SER A 59 -6.32 -13.93 -6.16
C SER A 59 -7.14 -12.65 -6.25
N LEU A 60 -6.79 -11.78 -7.19
CA LEU A 60 -7.62 -10.64 -7.56
C LEU A 60 -9.02 -11.11 -7.98
N GLY A 61 -10.04 -10.39 -7.51
CA GLY A 61 -11.44 -10.73 -7.78
C GLY A 61 -12.03 -11.81 -6.87
N GLN A 62 -11.28 -12.42 -5.94
CA GLN A 62 -11.81 -13.42 -5.00
C GLN A 62 -12.04 -12.84 -3.60
N VAL A 63 -12.84 -11.77 -3.50
CA VAL A 63 -13.10 -11.04 -2.26
C VAL A 63 -13.73 -11.95 -1.20
N GLY A 64 -14.70 -12.78 -1.59
CA GLY A 64 -15.37 -13.69 -0.65
C GLY A 64 -14.44 -14.75 -0.06
N ARG A 65 -13.45 -15.23 -0.84
CA ARG A 65 -12.39 -16.11 -0.34
C ARG A 65 -11.43 -15.35 0.59
N ALA A 66 -10.99 -14.16 0.21
CA ALA A 66 -10.08 -13.34 1.01
C ALA A 66 -10.68 -13.03 2.39
N VAL A 67 -11.93 -12.55 2.44
CA VAL A 67 -12.66 -12.28 3.68
C VAL A 67 -12.77 -13.53 4.57
N ARG A 68 -13.03 -14.71 4.00
CA ARG A 68 -13.07 -15.96 4.76
C ARG A 68 -11.72 -16.30 5.39
N LEU A 69 -10.63 -16.10 4.65
CA LEU A 69 -9.28 -16.32 5.14
C LEU A 69 -8.91 -15.32 6.25
N PHE A 70 -9.22 -14.03 6.07
CA PHE A 70 -8.99 -13.00 7.08
C PHE A 70 -9.67 -13.36 8.41
N ARG A 71 -10.92 -13.80 8.36
CA ARG A 71 -11.68 -14.23 9.54
C ARG A 71 -11.12 -15.52 10.16
N ALA A 72 -10.75 -16.51 9.35
CA ALA A 72 -10.18 -17.76 9.84
C ALA A 72 -8.85 -17.55 10.58
N GLU A 73 -8.09 -16.53 10.17
CA GLU A 73 -6.84 -16.09 10.77
C GLU A 73 -7.02 -15.13 11.94
N ASN A 74 -8.26 -14.72 12.24
CA ASN A 74 -8.61 -13.67 13.21
C ASN A 74 -7.91 -12.33 12.93
N CYS A 75 -7.58 -12.04 11.68
CA CYS A 75 -7.02 -10.76 11.27
C CYS A 75 -8.15 -9.73 11.15
N ARG A 76 -8.28 -8.88 12.17
CA ARG A 76 -9.22 -7.75 12.15
C ARG A 76 -8.61 -6.49 11.53
N ASP A 77 -7.32 -6.29 11.77
CA ASP A 77 -6.53 -5.20 11.20
C ASP A 77 -5.85 -5.67 9.92
N LEU A 78 -6.07 -4.93 8.83
CA LEU A 78 -5.56 -5.24 7.50
C LEU A 78 -4.75 -4.07 6.93
N VAL A 79 -3.70 -4.38 6.19
CA VAL A 79 -2.85 -3.38 5.51
C VAL A 79 -2.59 -3.82 4.08
N PHE A 80 -2.80 -2.91 3.13
CA PHE A 80 -2.30 -3.09 1.77
C PHE A 80 -0.82 -2.70 1.74
N ILE A 81 0.05 -3.62 1.31
CA ILE A 81 1.48 -3.36 1.18
C ILE A 81 2.00 -3.94 -0.14
N GLY A 82 2.86 -3.19 -0.79
CA GLY A 82 3.55 -3.59 -2.01
C GLY A 82 2.96 -2.97 -3.27
N THR A 83 3.70 -3.10 -4.36
CA THR A 83 3.32 -2.56 -5.67
C THR A 83 2.28 -3.47 -6.32
N LEU A 84 1.14 -2.90 -6.71
CA LEU A 84 0.13 -3.60 -7.47
C LEU A 84 0.14 -3.08 -8.91
N VAL A 85 0.65 -3.90 -9.83
CA VAL A 85 0.47 -3.62 -11.26
C VAL A 85 -1.00 -3.87 -11.59
N ARG A 86 -1.62 -2.92 -12.30
CA ARG A 86 -3.03 -3.01 -12.65
C ARG A 86 -3.27 -4.29 -13.47
N PRO A 87 -4.04 -5.25 -12.95
CA PRO A 87 -4.22 -6.53 -13.60
C PRO A 87 -5.11 -6.36 -14.84
N ALA A 88 -4.86 -7.18 -15.86
CA ALA A 88 -5.80 -7.29 -16.97
C ALA A 88 -7.14 -7.83 -16.44
N LEU A 89 -8.26 -7.33 -16.97
CA LEU A 89 -9.60 -7.79 -16.54
C LEU A 89 -9.79 -9.31 -16.70
N SER A 90 -9.07 -9.94 -17.64
CA SER A 90 -9.04 -11.38 -17.86
C SER A 90 -8.43 -12.19 -16.71
N GLU A 91 -7.61 -11.57 -15.87
CA GLU A 91 -6.93 -12.23 -14.74
C GLU A 91 -7.78 -12.18 -13.45
N ILE A 92 -8.84 -11.39 -13.46
CA ILE A 92 -9.76 -11.22 -12.32
C ILE A 92 -10.68 -12.44 -12.23
N ARG A 93 -10.55 -13.20 -11.13
CA ARG A 93 -11.39 -14.39 -10.89
C ARG A 93 -12.52 -14.05 -9.95
N LEU A 94 -13.73 -13.89 -10.48
CA LEU A 94 -14.91 -13.53 -9.69
C LEU A 94 -15.42 -14.72 -8.86
N ASP A 95 -15.57 -14.53 -7.55
CA ASP A 95 -16.32 -15.45 -6.69
C ASP A 95 -17.71 -14.90 -6.34
N TRP A 96 -18.57 -15.73 -5.74
CA TRP A 96 -19.93 -15.32 -5.34
C TRP A 96 -19.95 -14.15 -4.36
N GLY A 97 -18.92 -13.98 -3.53
CA GLY A 97 -18.80 -12.82 -2.65
C GLY A 97 -18.51 -11.56 -3.45
N THR A 98 -17.60 -11.65 -4.43
CA THR A 98 -17.26 -10.55 -5.34
C THR A 98 -18.46 -10.15 -6.20
N LEU A 99 -19.26 -11.10 -6.69
CA LEU A 99 -20.48 -10.80 -7.44
C LEU A 99 -21.47 -9.95 -6.63
N ARG A 100 -21.53 -10.09 -5.29
CA ARG A 100 -22.38 -9.25 -4.44
C ARG A 100 -21.90 -7.81 -4.33
N VAL A 101 -20.59 -7.57 -4.45
CA VAL A 101 -19.97 -6.25 -4.34
C VAL A 101 -19.54 -5.68 -5.69
N ILE A 102 -19.82 -6.38 -6.80
CA ILE A 102 -19.27 -6.07 -8.12
C ILE A 102 -19.67 -4.68 -8.63
N GLY A 103 -20.88 -4.21 -8.32
CA GLY A 103 -21.32 -2.86 -8.68
C GLY A 103 -20.50 -1.76 -7.99
N ARG A 104 -20.09 -1.99 -6.74
CA ARG A 104 -19.23 -1.06 -5.98
C ARG A 104 -17.79 -1.11 -6.49
N LEU A 105 -17.29 -2.30 -6.81
CA LEU A 105 -15.97 -2.47 -7.44
C LEU A 105 -15.92 -1.75 -8.80
N TRP A 106 -16.93 -1.91 -9.65
CA TRP A 106 -17.00 -1.24 -10.96
C TRP A 106 -16.96 0.28 -10.85
N ALA A 107 -17.59 0.87 -9.83
CA ALA A 107 -17.50 2.31 -9.58
C ALA A 107 -16.07 2.72 -9.19
N ALA A 108 -15.40 1.94 -8.34
CA ALA A 108 -14.02 2.20 -7.92
C ALA A 108 -13.01 2.04 -9.08
N PHE A 109 -13.23 1.08 -9.98
CA PHE A 109 -12.39 0.83 -11.16
C PHE A 109 -12.42 1.94 -12.21
N ARG A 110 -13.45 2.81 -12.20
CA ARG A 110 -13.55 3.96 -13.13
C ARG A 110 -12.73 5.17 -12.70
N GLY A 111 -12.16 5.18 -11.50
CA GLY A 111 -11.19 6.18 -11.05
C GLY A 111 -9.74 5.75 -11.29
N GLY A 112 -8.80 6.59 -10.83
CA GLY A 112 -7.37 6.27 -10.76
C GLY A 112 -7.04 5.18 -9.73
N ASP A 113 -5.76 4.88 -9.55
CA ASP A 113 -5.29 3.74 -8.73
C ASP A 113 -5.64 3.94 -7.24
N ASP A 114 -5.52 5.17 -6.75
CA ASP A 114 -5.91 5.55 -5.39
C ASP A 114 -7.40 5.33 -5.13
N HIS A 115 -8.24 5.52 -6.16
CA HIS A 115 -9.69 5.31 -6.06
C HIS A 115 -10.05 3.82 -5.94
N LEU A 116 -9.29 2.97 -6.63
CA LEU A 116 -9.46 1.53 -6.58
C LEU A 116 -9.09 0.97 -5.20
N LEU A 117 -7.89 1.29 -4.69
CA LEU A 117 -7.43 0.81 -3.40
C LEU A 117 -8.31 1.31 -2.25
N SER A 118 -8.68 2.59 -2.28
CA SER A 118 -9.62 3.19 -1.32
C SER A 118 -11.01 2.54 -1.39
N GLY A 119 -11.48 2.21 -2.60
CA GLY A 119 -12.74 1.53 -2.82
C GLY A 119 -12.78 0.13 -2.21
N ILE A 120 -11.71 -0.65 -2.41
CA ILE A 120 -11.58 -2.00 -1.81
C ILE A 120 -11.48 -1.90 -0.30
N GLY A 121 -10.68 -0.96 0.22
CA GLY A 121 -10.56 -0.71 1.66
C GLY A 121 -11.93 -0.48 2.31
N ARG A 122 -12.76 0.39 1.72
CA ARG A 122 -14.12 0.68 2.20
C ARG A 122 -15.04 -0.54 2.19
N ILE A 123 -14.90 -1.43 1.20
CA ILE A 123 -15.68 -2.68 1.15
C ILE A 123 -15.28 -3.59 2.32
N LEU A 124 -13.98 -3.71 2.62
CA LEU A 124 -13.50 -4.49 3.76
C LEU A 124 -13.93 -3.87 5.10
N GLU A 125 -13.92 -2.56 5.23
CA GLU A 125 -14.42 -1.86 6.42
C GLU A 125 -15.90 -2.12 6.68
N GLN A 126 -16.73 -2.14 5.61
CA GLN A 126 -18.14 -2.50 5.71
C GLN A 126 -18.37 -3.94 6.18
N ASP A 127 -17.42 -4.83 5.91
CA ASP A 127 -17.41 -6.21 6.40
C ASP A 127 -16.84 -6.34 7.83
N GLY A 128 -16.46 -5.23 8.48
CA GLY A 128 -16.04 -5.18 9.87
C GLY A 128 -14.53 -5.32 10.12
N PHE A 129 -13.72 -5.21 9.07
CA PHE A 129 -12.26 -5.09 9.19
C PHE A 129 -11.87 -3.63 9.46
N ARG A 130 -10.67 -3.41 9.98
CA ARG A 130 -10.07 -2.08 10.11
C ARG A 130 -8.88 -2.00 9.17
N MET A 131 -8.95 -1.09 8.20
CA MET A 131 -7.80 -0.80 7.34
C MET A 131 -6.86 0.12 8.10
N VAL A 132 -5.61 -0.29 8.29
CA VAL A 132 -4.58 0.52 8.96
C VAL A 132 -3.46 0.87 7.98
N GLY A 133 -2.76 1.97 8.23
CA GLY A 133 -1.69 2.44 7.34
C GLY A 133 -0.32 1.91 7.74
N ILE A 134 0.65 1.97 6.83
CA ILE A 134 2.04 1.59 7.12
C ILE A 134 2.63 2.36 8.31
N LYS A 135 2.23 3.62 8.49
CA LYS A 135 2.61 4.45 9.65
C LYS A 135 2.19 3.87 10.99
N ASP A 136 1.08 3.13 11.01
CA ASP A 136 0.52 2.55 12.23
C ASP A 136 1.17 1.19 12.50
N VAL A 137 1.47 0.44 11.43
CA VAL A 137 1.99 -0.92 11.55
C VAL A 137 3.49 -1.02 11.54
N ALA A 138 4.24 -0.15 10.87
CA ALA A 138 5.71 -0.18 10.77
C ALA A 138 6.29 1.24 10.69
N PRO A 139 6.14 2.06 11.76
CA PRO A 139 6.63 3.45 11.78
C PRO A 139 8.15 3.56 11.66
N ASP A 140 8.89 2.52 12.04
CA ASP A 140 10.34 2.39 11.92
C ASP A 140 10.83 2.29 10.47
N LEU A 141 9.95 1.96 9.53
CA LEU A 141 10.26 1.94 8.09
C LEU A 141 10.02 3.29 7.40
N LEU A 142 9.45 4.28 8.10
CA LEU A 142 9.22 5.61 7.55
C LEU A 142 10.50 6.44 7.55
N MET A 143 10.59 7.36 6.59
CA MET A 143 11.67 8.36 6.58
C MET A 143 11.60 9.22 7.84
N PRO A 144 12.67 9.25 8.66
CA PRO A 144 12.71 10.12 9.83
C PRO A 144 12.81 11.57 9.36
N GLY A 145 12.34 12.49 10.20
CA GLY A 145 12.55 13.91 9.96
C GLY A 145 14.03 14.29 10.07
N GLY A 146 14.49 15.16 9.17
CA GLY A 146 15.84 15.73 9.21
C GLY A 146 16.74 15.26 8.07
N CYS A 147 18.03 15.62 8.15
CA CYS A 147 19.02 15.23 7.16
C CYS A 147 19.56 13.83 7.48
N LEU A 148 19.41 12.90 6.54
CA LEU A 148 19.92 11.53 6.65
C LEU A 148 21.40 11.38 6.29
N THR A 149 22.01 12.45 5.78
CA THR A 149 23.40 12.44 5.32
C THR A 149 24.23 13.43 6.12
N LEU A 150 25.55 13.40 5.91
CA LEU A 150 26.46 14.39 6.48
C LEU A 150 26.31 15.78 5.84
N LYS A 151 25.68 15.87 4.66
CA LYS A 151 25.53 17.12 3.90
C LYS A 151 24.09 17.61 3.96
N ALA A 152 23.89 18.77 4.58
CA ALA A 152 22.62 19.47 4.55
C ALA A 152 22.41 20.21 3.22
N PRO A 153 21.15 20.42 2.78
CA PRO A 153 20.85 21.31 1.66
C PRO A 153 21.40 22.72 1.91
N ASP A 154 22.03 23.30 0.90
CA ASP A 154 22.33 24.74 0.88
C ASP A 154 21.08 25.55 0.47
N GLU A 155 21.21 26.87 0.38
CA GLU A 155 20.08 27.76 0.06
C GLU A 155 19.46 27.47 -1.31
N ASN A 156 20.29 27.11 -2.30
CA ASN A 156 19.81 26.76 -3.65
C ASN A 156 19.05 25.44 -3.63
N ALA A 157 19.61 24.41 -3.01
CA ALA A 157 18.93 23.12 -2.84
C ALA A 157 17.64 23.26 -2.01
N ALA A 158 17.61 24.13 -1.00
CA ALA A 158 16.41 24.41 -0.22
C ALA A 158 15.32 25.07 -1.08
N ALA A 159 15.68 26.00 -1.97
CA ALA A 159 14.76 26.60 -2.93
C ALA A 159 14.18 25.55 -3.90
N ASP A 160 15.02 24.64 -4.40
CA ASP A 160 14.59 23.55 -5.29
C ASP A 160 13.65 22.57 -4.58
N ILE A 161 13.95 22.21 -3.33
CA ILE A 161 13.07 21.37 -2.49
C ILE A 161 11.71 22.04 -2.31
N ALA A 162 11.67 23.33 -1.96
CA ALA A 162 10.42 24.06 -1.78
C ALA A 162 9.60 24.11 -3.08
N ARG A 163 10.28 24.38 -4.20
CA ARG A 163 9.66 24.40 -5.54
C ARG A 163 9.09 23.03 -5.93
N GLY A 164 9.83 21.95 -5.68
CA GLY A 164 9.37 20.58 -5.92
C GLY A 164 8.11 20.25 -5.12
N HIS A 165 8.06 20.63 -3.84
CA HIS A 165 6.87 20.45 -3.02
C HIS A 165 5.65 21.20 -3.55
N ASP A 166 5.81 22.43 -4.04
CA ASP A 166 4.71 23.20 -4.61
C ASP A 166 4.16 22.57 -5.89
N VAL A 167 5.06 22.05 -6.75
CA VAL A 167 4.68 21.33 -7.97
C VAL A 167 3.88 20.07 -7.63
N LEU A 168 4.42 19.22 -6.74
CA LEU A 168 3.74 18.00 -6.32
C LEU A 168 2.37 18.29 -5.67
N ARG A 169 2.27 19.34 -4.86
CA ARG A 169 1.00 19.75 -4.26
C ARG A 169 -0.03 20.18 -5.31
N ALA A 170 0.41 20.82 -6.40
CA ALA A 170 -0.47 21.23 -7.49
C ALA A 170 -0.94 20.04 -8.36
N LEU A 171 -0.10 19.03 -8.54
CA LEU A 171 -0.37 17.86 -9.39
C LEU A 171 -1.12 16.74 -8.67
N SER A 172 -0.91 16.57 -7.37
CA SER A 172 -1.49 15.49 -6.56
C SER A 172 -3.01 15.33 -6.70
N PRO A 173 -3.84 16.39 -6.79
CA PRO A 173 -5.30 16.23 -6.98
C PRO A 173 -5.72 15.55 -8.29
N PHE A 174 -4.82 15.47 -9.26
CA PHE A 174 -5.07 14.90 -10.57
C PHE A 174 -4.50 13.49 -10.75
N ASP A 175 -3.84 12.94 -9.72
CA ASP A 175 -3.23 11.60 -9.77
C ASP A 175 -2.25 11.43 -10.95
N ILE A 176 -1.49 12.49 -11.26
CA ILE A 176 -0.55 12.53 -12.42
C ILE A 176 0.78 11.86 -12.09
N GLY A 177 1.33 12.12 -10.91
CA GLY A 177 2.65 11.65 -10.50
C GLY A 177 2.97 12.04 -9.05
N GLN A 178 3.91 11.33 -8.45
CA GLN A 178 4.27 11.46 -7.04
C GLN A 178 5.71 11.98 -6.85
N ALA A 179 6.50 12.03 -7.92
CA ALA A 179 7.85 12.60 -7.93
C ALA A 179 8.04 13.76 -8.93
N ALA A 180 8.99 14.64 -8.62
CA ALA A 180 9.39 15.76 -9.46
C ALA A 180 10.89 16.02 -9.30
N VAL A 181 11.53 16.44 -10.38
CA VAL A 181 12.94 16.84 -10.41
C VAL A 181 13.02 18.33 -10.71
N VAL A 182 13.70 19.06 -9.82
CA VAL A 182 13.92 20.51 -9.93
C VAL A 182 15.42 20.78 -9.90
N ILE A 183 15.89 21.63 -10.80
CA ILE A 183 17.28 22.08 -10.88
C ILE A 183 17.27 23.59 -11.10
N ASP A 184 17.97 24.34 -10.24
CA ASP A 184 18.07 25.80 -10.34
C ASP A 184 16.68 26.46 -10.47
N SER A 185 15.73 25.99 -9.67
CA SER A 185 14.31 26.37 -9.63
C SER A 185 13.48 26.07 -10.89
N HIS A 186 14.04 25.35 -11.85
CA HIS A 186 13.35 24.87 -13.04
C HIS A 186 12.88 23.43 -12.84
N VAL A 187 11.60 23.16 -13.14
CA VAL A 187 11.07 21.79 -13.16
C VAL A 187 11.57 21.13 -14.44
N VAL A 188 12.45 20.15 -14.31
CA VAL A 188 13.07 19.45 -15.45
C VAL A 188 12.39 18.11 -15.72
N GLY A 189 11.67 17.56 -14.75
CA GLY A 189 10.92 16.31 -14.89
C GLY A 189 9.83 16.18 -13.83
N VAL A 190 8.78 15.45 -14.19
CA VAL A 190 7.69 15.04 -13.31
C VAL A 190 7.42 13.58 -13.65
N GLU A 191 7.26 12.75 -12.63
CA GLU A 191 6.86 11.35 -12.82
C GLU A 191 5.52 11.27 -13.56
N ASP A 192 5.42 10.29 -14.44
CA ASP A 192 4.18 9.94 -15.13
C ASP A 192 3.90 8.43 -15.00
N ILE A 193 3.17 7.85 -15.97
CA ILE A 193 2.79 6.44 -15.98
C ILE A 193 3.97 5.47 -16.04
N GLU A 194 5.16 5.92 -16.47
CA GLU A 194 6.38 5.09 -16.51
C GLU A 194 6.98 4.87 -15.11
N GLY A 195 6.53 5.65 -14.11
CA GLY A 195 7.02 5.63 -12.75
C GLY A 195 8.31 6.42 -12.57
N THR A 196 8.87 6.36 -11.36
CA THR A 196 10.02 7.21 -10.99
C THR A 196 11.32 6.85 -11.74
N ASP A 197 11.44 5.63 -12.29
CA ASP A 197 12.62 5.14 -13.02
C ASP A 197 12.55 5.39 -14.55
N GLY A 198 11.43 5.94 -15.04
CA GLY A 198 11.19 6.25 -16.46
C GLY A 198 12.02 7.40 -17.02
#